data_AF-A0A3D0PQJ9-F1
#
_entry.id   AF-A0A3D0PQJ9-F1
#
_cell.length_a   1.000
_cell.length_b   1.000
_cell.length_c   1.000
_cell.angle_alpha   90.00
_cell.angle_beta   90.00
_cell.angle_gamma   90.00
#
_symmetry.space_group_name_H-M   'P 1'
#
loop_
_entity.id
_entity.type
_entity.pdbx_description
1 polymer ?
#
loop_
_entity_poly.entity_id
_entity_poly.type
_entity_poly.pdbx_seq_one_letter_code
_entity_poly.pdbx_strand_id
1 'polypeptide(L)'
;MTVKKVLFVIYIVIIGILGVFFVPCNLVSGYGENLEIISAEFVPIWKLIDQTQLVGGNYPRYELILPRVLYTFVIVTLIMFLVYLLFDKTDNRKNIDKQN
;
A
#
# COMPACT_ATOMS: atom_id res chain seq x y z
N MET A 1 -1.57 -7.66 26.06
CA MET A 1 -1.49 -6.60 25.04
C MET A 1 -2.93 -6.20 24.70
N THR A 2 -3.32 -4.93 24.85
CA THR A 2 -4.70 -4.49 24.56
C THR A 2 -5.03 -4.70 23.09
N VAL A 3 -6.26 -5.07 22.76
CA VAL A 3 -6.74 -5.31 21.37
C VAL A 3 -6.36 -4.17 20.43
N LYS A 4 -6.49 -2.92 20.90
CA LYS A 4 -6.06 -1.69 20.19
C LYS A 4 -4.58 -1.69 19.79
N LYS A 5 -3.68 -2.15 20.67
CA LYS A 5 -2.24 -2.25 20.37
C LYS A 5 -1.96 -3.32 19.32
N VAL A 6 -2.68 -4.44 19.36
CA VAL A 6 -2.54 -5.51 18.35
C VAL A 6 -3.00 -5.02 16.98
N LEU A 7 -4.15 -4.34 16.90
CA LEU A 7 -4.66 -3.71 15.67
C LEU A 7 -3.67 -2.70 15.08
N PHE A 8 -3.03 -1.89 15.93
CA PHE A 8 -2.03 -0.93 15.49
C PHE A 8 -0.78 -1.60 14.91
N VAL A 9 -0.28 -2.67 15.54
CA VAL A 9 0.84 -3.45 15.00
C VAL A 9 0.49 -4.07 13.66
N ILE A 10 -0.70 -4.67 13.54
CA ILE A 10 -1.19 -5.23 12.28
C ILE A 10 -1.25 -4.15 11.19
N TYR A 11 -1.75 -2.96 11.53
CA TYR A 11 -1.79 -1.82 10.61
C TYR A 11 -0.40 -1.46 10.08
N ILE A 12 0.58 -1.30 10.97
CA ILE A 12 1.97 -0.99 10.56
C ILE A 12 2.53 -2.07 9.63
N VAL A 13 2.30 -3.34 9.96
CA VAL A 13 2.78 -4.47 9.14
C VAL A 13 2.14 -4.44 7.74
N ILE A 14 0.83 -4.21 7.65
CA ILE A 14 0.12 -4.11 6.36
C ILE A 14 0.67 -2.94 5.53
N ILE A 15 0.81 -1.76 6.14
CA ILE A 15 1.34 -0.57 5.48
C ILE A 15 2.77 -0.80 4.99
N GLY A 16 3.61 -1.44 5.81
CA GLY A 16 4.97 -1.80 5.43
C GLY A 16 5.02 -2.79 4.27
N ILE A 17 4.20 -3.84 4.29
CA ILE A 17 4.13 -4.81 3.19
C ILE A 17 3.65 -4.15 1.90
N LEU A 18 2.58 -3.36 1.96
CA LEU A 18 2.03 -2.69 0.77
C LEU A 18 3.00 -1.64 0.21
N GLY A 19 3.59 -0.83 1.08
CA GLY A 19 4.53 0.23 0.68
C GLY A 19 5.86 -0.29 0.13
N VAL A 20 6.21 -1.55 0.39
CA VAL A 20 7.49 -2.14 -0.04
C VAL A 20 7.31 -3.16 -1.16
N PHE A 21 6.32 -4.06 -1.06
CA PHE A 21 6.15 -5.18 -2.00
C PHE A 21 5.06 -4.96 -3.05
N PHE A 22 4.06 -4.13 -2.77
CA PHE A 22 2.89 -3.92 -3.63
C PHE A 22 2.72 -2.44 -3.99
N VAL A 23 3.73 -1.87 -4.63
CA VAL A 23 3.72 -0.48 -5.04
C VAL A 23 3.09 -0.37 -6.44
N PRO A 24 2.01 0.41 -6.62
CA PRO A 24 1.39 0.59 -7.92
C PRO A 24 2.31 1.38 -8.86
N CYS A 25 2.70 0.74 -9.95
CA CYS A 25 3.58 1.29 -10.97
C CYS A 25 2.99 1.10 -12.37
N ASN A 26 3.29 2.02 -13.27
CA ASN A 26 3.09 1.84 -14.70
C ASN A 26 4.37 1.23 -15.28
N LEU A 27 4.22 0.20 -16.11
CA LEU A 27 5.29 -0.23 -16.99
C LEU A 27 5.23 0.65 -18.24
N VAL A 28 6.24 1.48 -18.45
CA VAL A 28 6.31 2.37 -19.61
C VAL A 28 7.47 1.95 -20.51
N SER A 29 7.26 1.94 -21.82
CA SER A 29 8.32 1.75 -22.82
C SER A 29 8.22 2.84 -23.87
N GLY A 30 9.34 3.39 -24.31
CA GLY A 30 9.31 4.54 -25.22
C GLY A 30 10.59 5.35 -25.19
N TYR A 31 10.99 5.86 -26.36
CA TYR A 31 12.17 6.71 -26.50
C TYR A 31 11.77 8.18 -26.36
N GLY A 32 12.50 8.92 -25.53
CA GLY A 32 12.30 10.37 -25.36
C GLY A 32 10.90 10.69 -24.82
N GLU A 33 10.17 11.54 -25.53
CA GLU A 33 8.83 12.03 -25.13
C GLU A 33 7.69 11.07 -25.51
N ASN A 34 7.94 10.04 -26.32
CA ASN A 34 6.93 9.06 -26.75
C ASN A 34 6.90 7.86 -25.80
N LEU A 35 6.51 8.09 -24.55
CA LEU A 35 6.37 7.04 -23.55
C LEU A 35 4.97 6.45 -23.60
N GLU A 36 4.88 5.17 -23.96
CA GLU A 36 3.63 4.44 -23.95
C GLU A 36 3.51 3.62 -22.67
N ILE A 37 2.34 3.71 -22.03
CA ILE A 37 2.00 2.87 -20.88
C ILE A 37 1.59 1.50 -21.42
N ILE A 38 2.41 0.49 -21.14
CA ILE A 38 2.18 -0.90 -21.55
C ILE A 38 1.18 -1.56 -20.61
N SER A 39 1.41 -1.43 -19.31
CA SER A 39 0.61 -2.07 -18.27
C SER A 39 0.68 -1.28 -16.96
N ALA A 40 -0.27 -1.55 -16.06
CA ALA A 40 -0.24 -1.05 -14.70
C ALA A 40 -0.22 -2.23 -13.73
N GLU A 41 0.82 -2.32 -12.91
CA GLU A 41 1.16 -3.48 -12.09
C GLU A 41 1.48 -3.08 -10.66
N PHE A 42 1.31 -4.02 -9.72
CA PHE A 42 1.82 -3.86 -8.36
C PHE A 42 3.14 -4.58 -8.26
N VAL A 43 4.21 -3.84 -8.04
CA VAL A 43 5.57 -4.38 -7.99
C VAL A 43 6.29 -3.91 -6.74
N PRO A 44 7.34 -4.64 -6.31
CA PRO A 44 8.15 -4.20 -5.19
C PRO A 44 8.95 -2.92 -5.49
N ILE A 45 9.24 -2.13 -4.46
CA ILE A 45 9.86 -0.81 -4.60
C ILE A 45 11.24 -0.85 -5.27
N TRP A 46 12.00 -1.92 -5.12
CA TRP A 46 13.31 -2.07 -5.78
C TRP A 46 13.20 -2.21 -7.30
N LYS A 47 12.05 -2.62 -7.86
CA LYS A 47 11.83 -2.64 -9.31
C LYS A 47 11.81 -1.24 -9.94
N LEU A 48 11.62 -0.18 -9.14
CA LEU A 48 11.77 1.20 -9.61
C LEU A 48 13.23 1.61 -9.76
N ILE A 49 14.12 1.01 -8.95
CA ILE A 49 15.57 1.27 -8.95
C ILE A 49 16.25 0.41 -10.01
N ASP A 50 15.75 -0.81 -10.22
CA ASP A 50 16.25 -1.79 -11.18
C ASP A 50 15.88 -1.40 -12.62
N GLN A 51 16.31 -0.21 -13.01
CA GLN A 51 16.38 0.23 -14.40
C GLN A 51 17.60 -0.46 -14.99
N THR A 52 17.49 -1.74 -15.33
CA THR A 52 18.59 -2.47 -15.97
C THR A 52 19.00 -1.71 -17.23
N GLN A 53 20.06 -0.91 -17.10
CA GLN A 53 20.70 -0.20 -18.20
C GLN A 53 21.53 -1.22 -18.98
N LEU A 54 20.86 -2.06 -19.75
CA LEU A 54 21.51 -2.85 -20.78
C LEU A 54 21.80 -1.91 -21.94
N VAL A 55 23.08 -1.69 -22.19
CA VAL A 55 23.63 -0.81 -23.22
C VAL A 55 22.91 -1.05 -24.56
N GLY A 56 22.12 -0.07 -25.03
CA GLY A 56 21.71 0.03 -26.44
C GLY A 56 20.24 -0.18 -26.85
N GLY A 57 19.22 0.00 -26.00
CA GLY A 57 17.83 -0.17 -26.45
C GLY A 57 16.74 0.52 -25.62
N ASN A 58 15.54 0.64 -26.23
CA ASN A 58 14.31 1.09 -25.58
C ASN A 58 13.80 -0.02 -24.67
N TYR A 59 13.89 0.14 -23.35
CA TYR A 59 13.47 -0.91 -22.42
C TYR A 59 12.36 -0.44 -21.50
N PRO A 60 11.42 -1.35 -21.18
CA PRO A 60 10.32 -1.04 -20.30
C PRO A 60 10.85 -0.75 -18.90
N ARG A 61 10.43 0.38 -18.31
CA ARG A 61 10.77 0.80 -16.95
C ARG A 61 9.52 0.97 -16.11
N TYR A 62 9.65 0.74 -14.81
CA TYR A 62 8.57 0.97 -13.87
C TYR A 62 8.56 2.43 -13.41
N GLU A 63 7.44 3.11 -13.59
CA GLU A 63 7.20 4.46 -13.10
C GLU A 63 6.15 4.46 -11.99
N LEU A 64 6.45 5.17 -10.89
CA LEU A 64 5.57 5.24 -9.74
C LEU A 64 4.30 6.00 -10.06
N ILE A 65 3.14 5.44 -9.73
CA ILE A 65 1.86 6.14 -9.86
C ILE A 65 1.50 6.75 -8.50
N LEU A 66 2.08 7.91 -8.19
CA LEU A 66 1.92 8.57 -6.89
C LEU A 66 0.45 8.72 -6.44
N PRO A 67 -0.52 9.10 -7.31
CA PRO A 67 -1.92 9.17 -6.91
C PRO A 67 -2.48 7.82 -6.46
N ARG A 68 -2.16 6.72 -7.16
CA ARG A 68 -2.61 5.37 -6.77
C ARG A 68 -2.00 4.94 -5.44
N VAL A 69 -0.71 5.22 -5.22
CA VAL A 69 -0.05 4.97 -3.93
C VAL A 69 -0.82 5.64 -2.79
N LEU A 70 -1.14 6.93 -2.96
CA LEU A 70 -1.88 7.70 -1.97
C LEU A 70 -3.28 7.11 -1.70
N TYR A 71 -4.04 6.81 -2.76
CA TYR A 71 -5.37 6.20 -2.61
C TYR A 71 -5.31 4.83 -1.92
N THR A 72 -4.33 3.99 -2.24
CA THR A 72 -4.13 2.71 -1.57
C THR A 72 -3.92 2.90 -0.06
N PHE A 73 -3.05 3.83 0.34
CA PHE A 73 -2.83 4.12 1.77
C PHE A 73 -4.08 4.66 2.47
N VAL A 74 -4.81 5.57 1.83
CA VAL A 74 -6.04 6.13 2.40
C VAL A 74 -7.11 5.06 2.58
N ILE A 75 -7.31 4.20 1.57
CA ILE A 75 -8.31 3.11 1.62
C ILE A 75 -7.96 2.12 2.74
N VAL A 76 -6.70 1.69 2.84
CA VAL A 76 -6.25 0.76 3.88
C VAL A 76 -6.41 1.37 5.27
N THR A 77 -6.06 2.66 5.41
CA THR A 77 -6.24 3.39 6.67
C THR A 77 -7.72 3.46 7.06
N LEU A 78 -8.61 3.75 6.11
CA LEU A 78 -10.04 3.82 6.34
C LEU A 78 -10.61 2.46 6.77
N ILE A 79 -10.20 1.37 6.12
CA ILE A 79 -10.62 0.01 6.50
C ILE A 79 -10.18 -0.29 7.93
N MET A 80 -8.90 -0.05 8.25
CA MET A 80 -8.38 -0.33 9.59
C MET A 80 -9.01 0.57 10.66
N PHE A 81 -9.35 1.81 10.32
CA PHE A 81 -10.11 2.71 11.19
C PHE A 81 -11.52 2.18 11.48
N LEU A 82 -12.24 1.70 10.46
CA LEU A 82 -13.55 1.08 10.66
C LEU A 82 -13.46 -0.17 11.54
N VAL A 83 -12.46 -1.03 11.30
CA VAL A 83 -12.21 -2.20 12.15
C VAL A 83 -11.93 -1.77 13.58
N TYR A 84 -11.10 -0.76 13.80
CA TYR A 84 -10.81 -0.22 15.12
C TYR A 84 -12.08 0.24 15.85
N LEU A 85 -12.98 0.97 15.18
CA LEU A 85 -14.25 1.42 15.77
C LEU A 85 -15.16 0.25 16.18
N LEU A 86 -15.19 -0.84 15.40
CA LEU A 86 -15.97 -2.03 15.74
C LEU A 86 -15.48 -2.69 17.03
N PHE A 87 -14.15 -2.78 17.21
CA PHE A 87 -13.56 -3.34 18.42
C PHE A 87 -13.71 -2.43 19.63
N ASP A 88 -13.62 -1.11 19.45
CA ASP A 88 -13.82 -0.13 20.53
C ASP A 88 -15.25 -0.18 21.08
N LYS A 89 -16.25 -0.29 20.19
CA LYS A 89 -17.66 -0.42 20.60
C LYS A 89 -17.94 -1.73 21.36
N THR A 90 -17.24 -2.80 21.00
CA THR A 90 -17.38 -4.12 21.64
C THR A 90 -16.76 -4.14 23.05
N ASP A 91 -15.60 -3.49 23.22
CA ASP A 91 -14.92 -3.41 24.52
C ASP A 91 -15.69 -2.54 25.53
N ASN A 92 -16.26 -1.42 25.07
CA ASN A 92 -17.12 -0.58 25.89
C ASN A 92 -18.39 -1.29 26.37
N ARG A 93 -19.03 -2.13 25.53
CA ARG A 93 -20.24 -2.86 25.93
C ARG A 93 -19.95 -3.90 27.03
N LYS A 94 -18.83 -4.62 26.95
CA LYS A 94 -18.43 -5.62 27.96
C LYS A 94 -18.14 -5.02 29.35
N ASN A 95 -17.71 -3.76 29.43
CA ASN A 95 -17.48 -3.12 30.72
C ASN A 95 -18.79 -2.69 31.41
N ILE A 96 -19.82 -2.31 30.64
CA ILE A 96 -21.13 -1.94 31.17
C ILE A 96 -21.83 -3.17 31.78
N ASP A 97 -21.79 -4.32 31.09
CA ASP A 97 -22.41 -5.56 31.56
C ASP A 97 -21.72 -6.15 32.82
N LYS A 98 -20.51 -5.71 33.16
CA LYS A 98 -19.79 -6.14 34.38
C LYS A 98 -20.07 -5.26 35.60
N GLN A 99 -20.71 -4.10 35.42
CA GLN A 99 -21.04 -3.17 36.51
C GLN A 99 -22.49 -3.27 37.00
N ASN A 100 -23.33 -4.06 36.32
CA ASN A 100 -24.64 -4.50 36.80
C ASN A 100 -24.55 -5.91 37.39
#